data_AF-A0A5C3DYT9-F1
#
_entry.id   AF-A0A5C3DYT9-F1
#
_cell.length_a   1.000
_cell.length_b   1.000
_cell.length_c   1.000
_cell.angle_alpha   90.00
_cell.angle_beta   90.00
_cell.angle_gamma   90.00
#
_symmetry.space_group_name_H-M   'P 1'
#
loop_
_entity.id
_entity.type
_entity.pdbx_description
1 polymer ?
#
loop_
_entity_poly.entity_id
_entity_poly.type
_entity_poly.pdbx_seq_one_letter_code
_entity_poly.pdbx_strand_id
1 'polypeptide(L)'
;MALSIFVPIGYVATLVVSMLVFSRIYRRRSALNMAKSYQPWFPEGHEARDIYQTLVAADPPAPEEVLKAALLNRAMTDVRRIMRMRDDKQALGTLLQKGSIGDETMARFTLAEKELEAEILDVVSEANTFREGWGQLIFPTASEMVAHLKHKEIYYEIQRQRAAEVKKLEDAGKPVPKATVELPPLVTPPGTKIEVQPGQGPQGGAGGPMGPMGPMAAGAGGPEGNGPGISLPMTGSGADARVTLPNGMQLHPAQLAALMQGPLPPNLPPQQAALLMQARAQLQALQEQAQAQHEAQAQQQQEKTTSEMPAARVTAAEETTKSEAVASKTATVEDGEDA
;
A
#
# COMPACT_ATOMS: atom_id res chain seq x y z
N MET A 1 -22.50 -68.19 19.64
CA MET A 1 -21.17 -67.65 20.00
C MET A 1 -21.22 -66.14 19.79
N ALA A 2 -21.51 -65.35 20.83
CA ALA A 2 -21.54 -63.89 20.70
C ALA A 2 -20.10 -63.37 20.73
N LEU A 3 -19.65 -62.77 19.62
CA LEU A 3 -18.36 -62.07 19.58
C LEU A 3 -18.45 -60.83 20.47
N SER A 4 -17.58 -60.77 21.46
CA SER A 4 -17.49 -59.67 22.43
C SER A 4 -17.31 -58.32 21.72
N ILE A 5 -18.10 -57.30 22.13
CA ILE A 5 -18.02 -55.93 21.61
C ILE A 5 -16.63 -55.29 21.78
N PHE A 6 -15.81 -55.83 22.69
CA PHE A 6 -14.44 -55.40 22.89
C PHE A 6 -13.53 -55.77 21.72
N VAL A 7 -13.86 -56.81 20.93
CA VAL A 7 -13.07 -57.23 19.76
C VAL A 7 -13.05 -56.17 18.65
N PRO A 8 -14.19 -55.66 18.15
CA PRO A 8 -14.17 -54.59 17.14
C PRO A 8 -13.58 -53.28 17.69
N ILE A 9 -13.81 -52.95 18.96
CA ILE A 9 -13.22 -51.75 19.60
C ILE A 9 -11.70 -51.87 19.68
N GLY A 10 -11.17 -53.02 20.10
CA GLY A 10 -9.74 -53.28 20.16
C GLY A 10 -9.07 -53.23 18.78
N TYR A 11 -9.75 -53.72 17.74
CA TYR A 11 -9.28 -53.62 16.36
C TYR A 11 -9.13 -52.16 15.90
N VAL A 12 -10.16 -51.34 16.11
CA VAL A 12 -10.12 -49.91 15.77
C VAL A 12 -9.06 -49.18 16.59
N ALA A 13 -8.96 -49.43 17.90
CA ALA A 13 -7.95 -48.82 18.75
C ALA A 13 -6.53 -49.15 18.27
N THR A 14 -6.27 -50.40 17.88
CA THR A 14 -4.97 -50.83 17.34
C THR A 14 -4.65 -50.15 16.01
N LEU A 15 -5.64 -49.98 15.13
CA LEU A 15 -5.49 -49.22 13.88
C LEU A 15 -5.18 -47.75 14.14
N VAL A 16 -5.89 -47.11 15.07
CA VAL A 16 -5.67 -45.70 15.42
C VAL A 16 -4.28 -45.51 16.02
N VAL A 17 -3.87 -46.36 16.95
CA VAL A 17 -2.54 -46.29 17.56
C VAL A 17 -1.44 -46.51 16.51
N SER A 18 -1.58 -47.53 15.65
CA SER A 18 -0.58 -47.79 14.61
C SER A 18 -0.51 -46.64 13.58
N MET A 19 -1.65 -46.06 13.19
CA MET A 19 -1.72 -44.89 12.32
C MET A 19 -1.08 -43.65 12.96
N LEU A 20 -1.33 -43.39 14.24
CA LEU A 20 -0.74 -42.25 14.95
C LEU A 20 0.78 -42.38 15.09
N VAL A 21 1.26 -43.57 15.43
CA VAL A 21 2.71 -43.86 15.52
C VAL A 21 3.36 -43.70 14.16
N PHE A 22 2.77 -44.28 13.10
CA PHE A 22 3.27 -44.12 11.74
C PHE A 22 3.26 -42.66 11.28
N SER A 23 2.17 -41.94 11.48
CA SER A 23 2.04 -40.52 11.12
C SER A 23 3.09 -39.66 11.83
N ARG A 24 3.34 -39.90 13.12
CA ARG A 24 4.36 -39.19 13.89
C ARG A 24 5.77 -39.48 13.36
N ILE A 25 6.11 -40.75 13.10
CA ILE A 25 7.43 -41.14 12.57
C ILE A 25 7.62 -40.58 11.16
N TYR A 26 6.63 -40.72 10.29
CA TYR A 26 6.68 -40.23 8.91
C TYR A 26 6.82 -38.71 8.85
N ARG A 27 6.00 -37.95 9.61
CA ARG A 27 6.11 -36.48 9.65
C ARG A 27 7.46 -36.04 10.22
N ARG A 28 7.97 -36.71 11.26
CA ARG A 28 9.30 -36.42 11.82
C ARG A 28 10.40 -36.69 10.80
N ARG A 29 10.35 -37.82 10.09
CA ARG A 29 11.36 -38.16 9.07
C ARG A 29 11.28 -37.25 7.85
N SER A 30 10.08 -36.89 7.42
CA SER A 30 9.84 -35.94 6.34
C SER A 30 10.44 -34.57 6.68
N ALA A 31 10.15 -34.04 7.87
CA ALA A 31 10.73 -32.78 8.34
C ALA A 31 12.27 -32.81 8.40
N LEU A 32 12.86 -33.92 8.87
CA LEU A 32 14.31 -34.08 8.90
C LEU A 32 14.93 -34.14 7.49
N ASN A 33 14.25 -34.76 6.54
CA ASN A 33 14.72 -34.81 5.15
C ASN A 33 14.66 -33.42 4.50
N MET A 34 13.60 -32.65 4.75
CA MET A 34 13.51 -31.26 4.29
C MET A 34 14.57 -30.35 4.93
N ALA A 35 14.90 -30.58 6.20
CA ALA A 35 15.99 -29.86 6.87
C ALA A 35 17.36 -30.19 6.27
N LYS A 36 17.59 -31.44 5.85
CA LYS A 36 18.85 -31.85 5.19
C LYS A 36 18.99 -31.31 3.77
N SER A 37 17.88 -31.13 3.06
CA SER A 37 17.85 -30.53 1.72
C SER A 37 17.72 -29.00 1.75
N TYR A 38 17.73 -28.38 2.93
CA TYR A 38 17.63 -26.94 3.07
C TYR A 38 18.84 -26.26 2.46
N GLN A 39 18.57 -25.40 1.49
CA GLN A 39 19.51 -24.46 0.90
C GLN A 39 18.83 -23.09 0.96
N PRO A 40 19.48 -22.06 1.52
CA PRO A 40 18.94 -20.71 1.53
C PRO A 40 18.59 -20.26 0.11
N TRP A 41 17.42 -19.63 -0.07
CA TRP A 41 17.01 -19.13 -1.39
C TRP A 41 17.93 -18.01 -1.89
N PHE A 42 18.42 -17.18 -0.96
CA PHE A 42 19.41 -16.14 -1.22
C PHE A 42 20.79 -16.60 -0.72
N PRO A 43 21.71 -16.99 -1.61
CA PRO A 43 23.00 -17.57 -1.21
C PRO A 43 23.96 -16.55 -0.59
N GLU A 44 23.74 -15.25 -0.84
CA GLU A 44 24.56 -14.14 -0.35
C GLU A 44 24.41 -13.88 1.16
N GLY A 45 23.53 -14.62 1.86
CA GLY A 45 23.22 -14.35 3.27
C GLY A 45 22.53 -13.01 3.46
N HIS A 46 22.34 -12.53 4.70
CA HIS A 46 21.71 -11.24 5.00
C HIS A 46 22.69 -10.25 5.64
N GLU A 47 23.70 -9.83 4.88
CA GLU A 47 24.78 -8.95 5.37
C GLU A 47 24.26 -7.71 6.12
N ALA A 48 23.26 -6.99 5.60
CA ALA A 48 22.74 -5.78 6.24
C ALA A 48 22.12 -6.03 7.63
N ARG A 49 21.62 -7.24 7.88
CA ARG A 49 21.07 -7.67 9.17
C ARG A 49 22.22 -8.01 10.11
N ASP A 50 23.21 -8.74 9.62
CA ASP A 50 24.39 -9.11 10.40
C ASP A 50 25.18 -7.87 10.84
N ILE A 51 25.31 -6.86 9.97
CA ILE A 51 25.89 -5.55 10.31
C ILE A 51 25.08 -4.88 11.41
N TYR A 52 23.75 -4.80 11.26
CA TYR A 52 22.89 -4.20 12.28
C TYR A 52 22.99 -4.91 13.63
N GLN A 53 22.92 -6.25 13.65
CA GLN A 53 23.05 -7.03 14.88
C GLN A 53 24.43 -6.86 15.52
N THR A 54 25.49 -6.75 14.73
CA THR A 54 26.84 -6.46 15.21
C THR A 54 26.92 -5.07 15.83
N LEU A 55 26.27 -4.06 15.23
CA LEU A 55 26.20 -2.70 15.78
C LEU A 55 25.39 -2.63 17.07
N VAL A 56 24.30 -3.40 17.18
CA VAL A 56 23.49 -3.52 18.40
C VAL A 56 24.28 -4.20 19.53
N ALA A 57 25.09 -5.20 19.18
CA ALA A 57 25.92 -5.93 20.15
C ALA A 57 27.27 -5.26 20.47
N ALA A 58 27.60 -4.15 19.80
CA ALA A 58 28.89 -3.47 19.97
C ALA A 58 29.00 -2.79 21.35
N ASP A 59 30.20 -2.83 21.92
CA ASP A 59 30.58 -2.13 23.14
C ASP A 59 31.86 -1.30 22.86
N PRO A 60 31.81 0.05 22.89
CA PRO A 60 30.72 0.92 23.36
C PRO A 60 29.49 0.94 22.44
N PRO A 61 28.30 1.31 22.98
CA PRO A 61 27.06 1.30 22.21
C PRO A 61 27.13 2.27 21.03
N ALA A 62 26.70 1.80 19.85
CA ALA A 62 26.64 2.61 18.65
C ALA A 62 25.62 3.77 18.83
N PRO A 63 25.87 4.95 18.23
CA PRO A 63 24.91 6.05 18.24
C PRO A 63 23.57 5.63 17.63
N GLU A 64 22.48 6.18 18.17
CA GLU A 64 21.12 5.83 17.74
C GLU A 64 20.88 6.18 16.26
N GLU A 65 21.48 7.26 15.76
CA GLU A 65 21.40 7.67 14.35
C GLU A 65 22.00 6.62 13.42
N VAL A 66 23.11 6.00 13.84
CA VAL A 66 23.79 4.95 13.08
C VAL A 66 22.93 3.68 13.08
N LEU A 67 22.31 3.33 14.21
CA LEU A 67 21.40 2.19 14.31
C LEU A 67 20.16 2.37 13.43
N LYS A 68 19.55 3.57 13.43
CA LYS A 68 18.42 3.90 12.55
C LYS A 68 18.80 3.80 11.07
N ALA A 69 19.98 4.31 10.70
CA ALA A 69 20.48 4.21 9.33
C ALA A 69 20.78 2.75 8.92
N ALA A 70 21.34 1.95 9.82
CA ALA A 70 21.58 0.53 9.59
C ALA A 70 20.28 -0.26 9.45
N LEU A 71 19.27 0.02 10.29
CA LEU A 71 17.93 -0.59 10.18
C LEU A 71 17.26 -0.22 8.85
N LEU A 72 17.40 1.02 8.39
CA LEU A 72 16.90 1.44 7.08
C LEU A 72 17.62 0.70 5.94
N ASN A 73 18.93 0.43 6.07
CA ASN A 73 19.68 -0.36 5.09
C ASN A 73 19.24 -1.84 5.07
N ARG A 74 18.96 -2.42 6.24
CA ARG A 74 18.31 -3.73 6.39
C ARG A 74 16.98 -3.76 5.63
N ALA A 75 16.09 -2.79 5.89
CA ALA A 75 14.81 -2.67 5.19
C ALA A 75 14.96 -2.48 3.66
N MET A 76 15.94 -1.70 3.18
CA MET A 76 16.22 -1.57 1.75
C MET A 76 16.67 -2.89 1.11
N THR A 77 17.37 -3.74 1.85
CA THR A 77 17.77 -5.08 1.39
C THR A 77 16.57 -6.01 1.31
N ASP A 78 15.67 -5.96 2.29
CA ASP A 78 14.40 -6.69 2.27
C ASP A 78 13.53 -6.27 1.09
N VAL A 79 13.38 -4.96 0.81
CA VAL A 79 12.62 -4.48 -0.36
C VAL A 79 13.18 -5.06 -1.67
N ARG A 80 14.51 -5.07 -1.84
CA ARG A 80 15.15 -5.67 -3.01
C ARG A 80 14.83 -7.17 -3.14
N ARG A 81 14.80 -7.89 -2.01
CA ARG A 81 14.39 -9.31 -1.97
C ARG A 81 12.92 -9.48 -2.30
N ILE A 82 12.03 -8.66 -1.76
CA ILE A 82 10.59 -8.70 -2.06
C ILE A 82 10.35 -8.54 -3.57
N MET A 83 11.00 -7.56 -4.19
CA MET A 83 10.88 -7.33 -5.64
C MET A 83 11.34 -8.56 -6.43
N ARG A 84 12.51 -9.13 -6.09
CA ARG A 84 13.05 -10.33 -6.73
C ARG A 84 12.14 -11.55 -6.51
N MET A 85 11.66 -11.78 -5.29
CA MET A 85 10.76 -12.89 -4.97
C MET A 85 9.46 -12.79 -5.75
N ARG A 86 8.88 -11.59 -5.89
CA ARG A 86 7.65 -11.40 -6.65
C ARG A 86 7.84 -11.78 -8.13
N ASP A 87 8.95 -11.35 -8.72
CA ASP A 87 9.26 -11.64 -10.11
C ASP A 87 9.56 -13.14 -10.31
N ASP A 88 10.30 -13.75 -9.37
CA ASP A 88 10.58 -15.19 -9.34
C ASP A 88 9.29 -16.02 -9.19
N LYS A 89 8.32 -15.59 -8.37
CA LYS A 89 7.04 -16.28 -8.15
C LYS A 89 6.27 -16.47 -9.45
N GLN A 90 6.24 -15.44 -10.29
CA GLN A 90 5.56 -15.50 -11.59
C GLN A 90 6.30 -16.45 -12.57
N ALA A 91 7.63 -16.37 -12.60
CA ALA A 91 8.44 -17.24 -13.44
C ALA A 91 8.32 -18.72 -13.02
N LEU A 92 8.43 -19.01 -11.72
CA LEU A 92 8.34 -20.35 -11.15
C LEU A 92 6.97 -20.99 -11.38
N GLY A 93 5.88 -20.22 -11.27
CA GLY A 93 4.53 -20.72 -11.58
C GLY A 93 4.42 -21.24 -13.01
N THR A 94 5.04 -20.55 -13.97
CA THR A 94 5.06 -20.97 -15.37
C THR A 94 5.94 -22.21 -15.58
N LEU A 95 7.09 -22.29 -14.92
CA LEU A 95 8.01 -23.43 -15.02
C LEU A 95 7.46 -24.70 -14.37
N LEU A 96 6.70 -24.57 -13.29
CA LEU A 96 6.03 -25.68 -12.62
C LEU A 96 4.95 -26.30 -13.51
N GLN A 97 4.13 -25.48 -14.17
CA GLN A 97 3.13 -25.96 -15.12
C GLN A 97 3.75 -26.70 -16.31
N LYS A 98 4.97 -26.32 -16.72
CA LYS A 98 5.73 -27.00 -17.78
C LYS A 98 6.45 -28.27 -17.32
N GLY A 99 6.44 -28.57 -16.01
CA GLY A 99 7.15 -29.71 -15.43
C GLY A 99 8.68 -29.60 -15.50
N SER A 100 9.23 -28.43 -15.79
CA SER A 100 10.68 -28.21 -15.87
C SER A 100 11.34 -28.02 -14.50
N ILE A 101 10.53 -27.86 -13.44
CA ILE A 101 11.00 -27.71 -12.06
C ILE A 101 10.19 -28.64 -11.15
N GLY A 102 10.82 -29.17 -10.10
CA GLY A 102 10.17 -30.07 -9.14
C GLY A 102 9.44 -29.33 -8.02
N ASP A 103 8.49 -30.03 -7.38
CA ASP A 103 7.70 -29.51 -6.25
C ASP A 103 8.57 -29.08 -5.05
N GLU A 104 9.71 -29.73 -4.86
CA GLU A 104 10.68 -29.39 -3.82
C GLU A 104 11.18 -27.94 -3.95
N THR A 105 11.40 -27.45 -5.16
CA THR A 105 11.84 -26.05 -5.36
C THR A 105 10.72 -25.07 -5.00
N MET A 106 9.47 -25.43 -5.29
CA MET A 106 8.31 -24.60 -4.93
C MET A 106 8.09 -24.58 -3.40
N ALA A 107 8.31 -25.72 -2.73
CA ALA A 107 8.29 -25.79 -1.27
C ALA A 107 9.39 -24.91 -0.64
N ARG A 108 10.60 -24.92 -1.21
CA ARG A 108 11.70 -24.05 -0.76
C ARG A 108 11.41 -22.57 -0.99
N PHE A 109 10.86 -22.21 -2.14
CA PHE A 109 10.45 -20.83 -2.43
C PHE A 109 9.41 -20.35 -1.40
N THR A 110 8.41 -21.18 -1.09
CA THR A 110 7.39 -20.87 -0.08
C THR A 110 7.97 -20.71 1.32
N LEU A 111 8.98 -21.51 1.67
CA LEU A 111 9.69 -21.37 2.94
C LEU A 111 10.45 -20.04 3.01
N ALA A 112 11.15 -19.68 1.94
CA ALA A 112 11.86 -18.40 1.85
C ALA A 112 10.90 -17.19 1.88
N GLU A 113 9.70 -17.32 1.32
CA GLU A 113 8.67 -16.27 1.38
C GLU A 113 8.26 -16.02 2.83
N LYS A 114 8.04 -17.08 3.60
CA LYS A 114 7.73 -16.99 5.04
C LYS A 114 8.90 -16.46 5.88
N GLU A 115 10.12 -16.83 5.52
CA GLU A 115 11.33 -16.31 6.18
C GLU A 115 11.46 -14.80 5.97
N LEU A 116 11.21 -14.32 4.74
CA LEU A 116 11.20 -12.89 4.42
C LEU A 116 10.03 -12.16 5.09
N GLU A 117 8.84 -12.76 5.16
CA GLU A 117 7.69 -12.19 5.90
C GLU A 117 8.02 -12.02 7.40
N ALA A 118 8.67 -13.02 8.00
CA ALA A 118 9.10 -12.95 9.40
C ALA A 118 10.14 -11.84 9.61
N GLU A 119 11.11 -11.71 8.70
CA GLU A 119 12.12 -10.64 8.73
C GLU A 119 11.48 -9.25 8.61
N ILE A 120 10.49 -9.07 7.73
CA ILE A 120 9.74 -7.81 7.60
C ILE A 120 9.04 -7.46 8.92
N LEU A 121 8.39 -8.42 9.57
CA LEU A 121 7.72 -8.20 10.86
C LEU A 121 8.72 -7.82 11.96
N ASP A 122 9.90 -8.46 11.96
CA ASP A 122 10.99 -8.15 12.89
C ASP A 122 11.45 -6.69 12.70
N VAL A 123 11.75 -6.27 11.47
CA VAL A 123 12.14 -4.90 11.13
C VAL A 123 11.06 -3.87 11.50
N VAL A 124 9.78 -4.17 11.26
CA VAL A 124 8.67 -3.30 11.67
C VAL A 124 8.61 -3.17 13.19
N SER A 125 8.78 -4.28 13.91
CA SER A 125 8.76 -4.29 15.37
C SER A 125 9.93 -3.50 15.95
N GLU A 126 11.14 -3.69 15.43
CA GLU A 126 12.34 -2.94 15.82
C GLU A 126 12.21 -1.44 15.52
N ALA A 127 11.69 -1.08 14.35
CA ALA A 127 11.44 0.33 14.01
C ALA A 127 10.49 1.00 15.02
N ASN A 128 9.45 0.29 15.47
CA ASN A 128 8.55 0.79 16.50
C ASN A 128 9.22 0.95 17.88
N THR A 129 10.32 0.23 18.16
CA THR A 129 11.08 0.44 19.40
C THR A 129 11.86 1.75 19.41
N PHE A 130 12.34 2.21 18.24
CA PHE A 130 13.01 3.51 18.11
C PHE A 130 12.01 4.67 18.12
N ARG A 131 10.88 4.51 17.42
CA ARG A 131 9.82 5.52 17.40
C ARG A 131 8.48 4.86 17.06
N GLU A 132 7.48 5.12 17.89
CA GLU A 132 6.12 4.66 17.66
C GLU A 132 5.60 5.10 16.28
N GLY A 133 5.03 4.16 15.53
CA GLY A 133 4.51 4.40 14.18
C GLY A 133 5.55 4.39 13.06
N TRP A 134 6.86 4.34 13.38
CA TRP A 134 7.89 4.32 12.34
C TRP A 134 7.87 3.03 11.51
N GLY A 135 7.44 1.91 12.10
CA GLY A 135 7.31 0.64 11.39
C GLY A 135 6.36 0.69 10.18
N GLN A 136 5.37 1.58 10.17
CA GLN A 136 4.48 1.78 9.01
C GLN A 136 5.14 2.57 7.87
N LEU A 137 6.14 3.40 8.19
CA LEU A 137 6.79 4.31 7.26
C LEU A 137 8.12 3.78 6.72
N ILE A 138 8.79 2.88 7.44
CA ILE A 138 10.14 2.42 7.11
C ILE A 138 10.21 1.73 5.73
N PHE A 139 9.27 0.84 5.42
CA PHE A 139 9.26 0.11 4.13
C PHE A 139 8.87 0.99 2.93
N PRO A 140 7.85 1.86 3.00
CA PRO A 140 7.61 2.85 1.96
C PRO A 140 8.83 3.75 1.70
N THR A 141 9.48 4.23 2.76
CA THR A 141 10.70 5.05 2.65
C THR A 141 11.85 4.27 2.03
N ALA A 142 12.07 3.02 2.46
CA ALA A 142 13.09 2.15 1.89
C ALA A 142 12.83 1.84 0.41
N SER A 143 11.57 1.68 0.00
CA SER A 143 11.19 1.48 -1.40
C SER A 143 11.58 2.67 -2.28
N GLU A 144 11.27 3.89 -1.84
CA GLU A 144 11.68 5.10 -2.55
C GLU A 144 13.21 5.23 -2.63
N MET A 145 13.92 4.89 -1.56
CA MET A 145 15.39 4.91 -1.56
C MET A 145 15.99 3.88 -2.51
N VAL A 146 15.45 2.65 -2.55
CA VAL A 146 15.89 1.61 -3.50
C VAL A 146 15.64 2.05 -4.94
N ALA A 147 14.48 2.65 -5.22
CA ALA A 147 14.18 3.19 -6.54
C ALA A 147 15.14 4.33 -6.93
N HIS A 148 15.41 5.25 -6.01
CA HIS A 148 16.37 6.34 -6.22
C HIS A 148 17.79 5.82 -6.48
N LEU A 149 18.26 4.84 -5.70
CA LEU A 149 19.58 4.23 -5.90
C LEU A 149 19.68 3.55 -7.27
N LYS A 150 18.63 2.84 -7.70
CA LYS A 150 18.57 2.23 -9.02
C LYS A 150 18.64 3.28 -10.14
N HIS A 151 17.92 4.39 -10.03
CA HIS A 151 17.99 5.48 -10.99
C HIS A 151 19.39 6.13 -11.03
N LYS A 152 19.99 6.34 -9.86
CA LYS A 152 21.35 6.88 -9.72
C LYS A 152 22.40 5.97 -10.37
N GLU A 153 22.29 4.65 -10.16
CA GLU A 153 23.17 3.66 -10.79
C GLU A 153 23.07 3.71 -12.31
N ILE A 154 21.85 3.66 -12.87
CA ILE A 154 21.62 3.76 -14.31
C ILE A 154 22.20 5.07 -14.87
N TYR A 155 21.98 6.18 -14.18
CA TYR A 155 22.48 7.48 -14.60
C TYR A 155 24.00 7.51 -14.71
N TYR A 156 24.73 7.01 -13.70
CA TYR A 156 26.20 6.97 -13.77
C TYR A 156 26.71 5.95 -14.79
N GLU A 157 26.02 4.83 -14.95
CA GLU A 157 26.39 3.83 -15.93
C GLU A 157 26.25 4.36 -17.37
N ILE A 158 25.26 5.21 -17.66
CA ILE A 158 25.15 5.90 -18.96
C ILE A 158 26.41 6.73 -19.26
N GLN A 159 26.93 7.45 -18.27
CA GLN A 159 28.16 8.24 -18.44
C GLN A 159 29.38 7.35 -18.69
N ARG A 160 29.48 6.23 -17.95
CA ARG A 160 30.56 5.26 -18.11
C ARG A 160 30.52 4.58 -19.48
N GLN A 161 29.34 4.15 -19.92
CA GLN A 161 29.14 3.52 -21.23
C GLN A 161 29.44 4.49 -22.36
N ARG A 162 29.03 5.76 -22.23
CA ARG A 162 29.37 6.81 -23.18
C ARG A 162 30.89 6.96 -23.32
N ALA A 163 31.62 7.08 -22.21
CA ALA A 163 33.08 7.21 -22.25
C ALA A 163 33.75 5.98 -22.91
N ALA A 164 33.26 4.77 -22.60
CA ALA A 164 33.77 3.55 -23.19
C ALA A 164 33.51 3.47 -24.71
N GLU A 165 32.33 3.91 -25.17
CA GLU A 165 31.98 3.89 -26.59
C GLU A 165 32.72 4.97 -27.37
N VAL A 166 32.89 6.17 -26.80
CA VAL A 166 33.73 7.23 -27.38
C VAL A 166 35.14 6.70 -27.63
N LYS A 167 35.76 6.08 -26.62
CA LYS A 167 37.10 5.49 -26.77
C LYS A 167 37.17 4.45 -27.88
N LYS A 168 36.18 3.55 -27.98
CA LYS A 168 36.12 2.56 -29.07
C LYS A 168 36.00 3.21 -30.45
N LEU A 169 35.24 4.30 -30.56
CA LEU A 169 35.07 5.03 -31.81
C LEU A 169 36.35 5.78 -32.20
N GLU A 170 37.06 6.36 -31.23
CA GLU A 170 38.37 6.97 -31.41
C GLU A 170 39.42 5.95 -31.88
N ASP A 171 39.49 4.79 -31.20
CA ASP A 171 40.38 3.68 -31.58
C ASP A 171 40.06 3.15 -32.99
N ALA A 172 38.78 3.20 -33.41
CA ALA A 172 38.33 2.80 -34.74
C ALA A 172 38.42 3.93 -35.80
N GLY A 173 38.90 5.13 -35.43
CA GLY A 173 39.01 6.29 -36.33
C GLY A 173 37.67 6.82 -36.85
N LYS A 174 36.56 6.53 -36.16
CA LYS A 174 35.21 6.97 -36.53
C LYS A 174 34.85 8.28 -35.81
N PRO A 175 34.03 9.16 -36.42
CA PRO A 175 33.63 10.41 -35.77
C PRO A 175 32.80 10.14 -34.52
N VAL A 176 33.17 10.81 -33.43
CA VAL A 176 32.46 10.71 -32.15
C VAL A 176 31.13 11.47 -32.25
N PRO A 177 29.97 10.82 -32.02
CA PRO A 177 28.68 11.49 -32.05
C PRO A 177 28.54 12.43 -30.85
N LYS A 178 28.17 13.69 -31.11
CA LYS A 178 27.88 14.68 -30.06
C LYS A 178 26.62 14.26 -29.29
N ALA A 179 26.65 14.43 -27.97
CA ALA A 179 25.51 14.16 -27.11
C ALA A 179 24.36 15.13 -27.44
N THR A 180 23.21 14.63 -27.89
CA THR A 180 21.99 15.44 -28.06
C THR A 180 21.35 15.80 -26.71
N VAL A 181 21.62 15.02 -25.67
CA VAL A 181 21.11 15.25 -24.31
C VAL A 181 22.31 15.28 -23.36
N GLU A 182 22.58 16.45 -22.81
CA GLU A 182 23.48 16.60 -21.67
C GLU A 182 22.74 16.19 -20.41
N LEU A 183 23.32 15.25 -19.67
CA LEU A 183 22.70 14.74 -18.46
C LEU A 183 22.96 15.76 -17.32
N PRO A 184 21.92 16.29 -16.65
CA PRO A 184 22.07 17.32 -15.63
C PRO A 184 22.75 16.75 -14.37
N PRO A 185 23.70 17.47 -13.74
CA PRO A 185 24.42 16.95 -12.58
C PRO A 185 23.44 16.53 -11.46
N LEU A 186 23.52 15.26 -11.04
CA LEU A 186 22.71 14.68 -9.96
C LEU A 186 22.97 15.32 -8.59
N VAL A 187 24.06 16.07 -8.44
CA VAL A 187 24.37 16.79 -7.21
C VAL A 187 23.77 18.18 -7.36
N THR A 188 22.69 18.45 -6.62
CA THR A 188 22.28 19.83 -6.35
C THR A 188 23.49 20.53 -5.74
N PRO A 189 24.00 21.63 -6.33
CA PRO A 189 25.09 22.39 -5.72
C PRO A 189 24.74 22.74 -4.26
N PRO A 190 25.71 22.67 -3.33
CA PRO A 190 25.48 23.15 -1.97
C PRO A 190 24.99 24.60 -2.03
N GLY A 191 23.79 24.86 -1.49
CA GLY A 191 23.07 26.13 -1.63
C GLY A 191 21.76 26.06 -2.44
N THR A 192 21.42 24.90 -3.02
CA THR A 192 20.10 24.70 -3.63
C THR A 192 19.04 24.62 -2.53
N LYS A 193 18.33 25.72 -2.25
CA LYS A 193 17.16 25.71 -1.37
C LYS A 193 16.06 24.87 -2.02
N ILE A 194 15.86 23.66 -1.51
CA ILE A 194 14.68 22.87 -1.82
C ILE A 194 13.53 23.50 -1.03
N GLU A 195 12.81 24.43 -1.65
CA GLU A 195 11.54 24.90 -1.11
C GLU A 195 10.55 23.73 -1.21
N VAL A 196 10.39 23.00 -0.11
CA VAL A 196 9.22 22.13 0.06
C VAL A 196 8.03 23.06 0.11
N GLN A 197 7.36 23.28 -1.02
CA GLN A 197 6.10 24.00 -1.06
C GLN A 197 5.15 23.30 -0.07
N PRO A 198 4.78 23.92 1.06
CA PRO A 198 3.72 23.35 1.88
C PRO A 198 2.49 23.36 0.99
N GLY A 199 1.82 22.19 0.87
CA GLY A 199 0.56 22.10 0.15
C GLY A 199 -0.35 23.25 0.56
N GLN A 200 -0.99 23.88 -0.41
CA GLN A 200 -1.89 25.03 -0.21
C GLN A 200 -2.91 24.69 0.89
N GLY A 201 -2.64 25.18 2.09
CA GLY A 201 -3.67 25.40 3.09
C GLY A 201 -4.62 26.49 2.58
N PRO A 202 -5.91 26.43 2.93
CA PRO A 202 -6.90 27.38 2.45
C PRO A 202 -6.52 28.81 2.88
N GLN A 203 -6.38 29.66 1.88
CA GLN A 203 -5.97 31.06 1.99
C GLN A 203 -6.99 31.85 2.83
N GLY A 204 -6.54 32.45 3.93
CA GLY A 204 -7.34 33.38 4.73
C GLY A 204 -7.49 34.74 4.05
N GLY A 205 -8.70 35.31 4.08
CA GLY A 205 -8.99 36.68 3.69
C GLY A 205 -9.46 37.50 4.90
N ALA A 206 -8.75 38.58 5.21
CA ALA A 206 -9.08 39.52 6.28
C ALA A 206 -9.79 40.78 5.74
N GLY A 207 -10.91 41.15 6.38
CA GLY A 207 -11.29 42.53 6.76
C GLY A 207 -11.84 43.52 5.72
N GLY A 208 -13.14 43.85 5.81
CA GLY A 208 -13.75 45.10 5.30
C GLY A 208 -15.29 45.13 5.41
N PRO A 209 -15.97 46.28 5.66
CA PRO A 209 -17.09 46.38 6.62
C PRO A 209 -18.53 46.37 6.05
N MET A 210 -19.50 46.26 6.98
CA MET A 210 -20.96 46.07 6.81
C MET A 210 -21.76 47.17 6.05
N GLY A 211 -22.89 46.75 5.45
CA GLY A 211 -24.06 47.58 5.08
C GLY A 211 -25.35 46.73 4.89
N PRO A 212 -26.57 47.28 5.06
CA PRO A 212 -27.71 46.57 5.66
C PRO A 212 -28.84 46.06 4.72
N MET A 213 -29.55 45.03 5.21
CA MET A 213 -30.94 44.54 5.00
C MET A 213 -31.74 44.75 3.68
N GLY A 214 -32.14 43.61 3.06
CA GLY A 214 -33.52 43.22 2.65
C GLY A 214 -34.17 43.81 1.38
N PRO A 215 -35.35 43.32 0.93
CA PRO A 215 -35.78 41.93 0.63
C PRO A 215 -36.46 41.77 -0.77
N MET A 216 -36.87 40.53 -1.13
CA MET A 216 -37.84 40.16 -2.22
C MET A 216 -37.32 40.25 -3.68
N ALA A 217 -37.68 39.42 -4.67
CA ALA A 217 -38.53 38.24 -4.83
C ALA A 217 -38.21 37.61 -6.23
N ALA A 218 -38.23 36.28 -6.34
CA ALA A 218 -39.14 35.46 -7.18
C ALA A 218 -38.59 34.94 -8.52
N GLY A 219 -38.84 33.64 -8.76
CA GLY A 219 -38.65 32.92 -10.03
C GLY A 219 -38.17 31.48 -9.79
N ALA A 220 -39.06 30.56 -9.42
CA ALA A 220 -39.53 29.43 -10.27
C ALA A 220 -38.38 28.47 -10.68
N GLY A 221 -38.30 27.22 -10.26
CA GLY A 221 -39.31 26.19 -10.06
C GLY A 221 -38.90 24.98 -10.92
N GLY A 222 -38.51 23.86 -10.31
CA GLY A 222 -38.22 22.61 -11.02
C GLY A 222 -37.37 21.63 -10.20
N PRO A 223 -37.74 20.33 -10.10
CA PRO A 223 -37.33 19.43 -9.03
C PRO A 223 -36.03 18.69 -9.37
N GLU A 224 -35.33 18.13 -8.37
CA GLU A 224 -34.83 16.74 -8.38
C GLU A 224 -33.77 16.46 -7.32
N GLY A 225 -33.89 15.28 -6.70
CA GLY A 225 -32.73 14.41 -6.54
C GLY A 225 -32.03 14.43 -5.19
N ASN A 226 -32.74 14.13 -4.11
CA ASN A 226 -32.09 13.60 -2.90
C ASN A 226 -31.63 12.16 -3.18
N GLY A 227 -30.39 12.01 -3.65
CA GLY A 227 -29.67 10.73 -3.78
C GLY A 227 -28.25 10.88 -3.21
N PRO A 228 -27.61 9.78 -2.78
CA PRO A 228 -26.34 9.84 -2.08
C PRO A 228 -25.25 10.35 -3.03
N GLY A 229 -24.78 11.57 -2.81
CA GLY A 229 -23.71 12.16 -3.60
C GLY A 229 -22.41 11.41 -3.36
N ILE A 230 -21.93 10.67 -4.36
CA ILE A 230 -20.57 10.12 -4.36
C ILE A 230 -19.64 11.30 -4.67
N SER A 231 -18.96 11.82 -3.67
CA SER A 231 -17.90 12.82 -3.82
C SER A 231 -16.66 12.16 -4.40
N LEU A 232 -16.50 12.19 -5.72
CA LEU A 232 -15.28 11.76 -6.40
C LEU A 232 -14.20 12.84 -6.26
N PRO A 233 -12.97 12.49 -5.86
CA PRO A 233 -11.89 13.47 -5.73
C PRO A 233 -11.51 13.99 -7.13
N MET A 234 -11.66 15.30 -7.30
CA MET A 234 -11.17 16.03 -8.47
C MET A 234 -9.75 16.49 -8.20
N THR A 235 -8.83 16.23 -9.13
CA THR A 235 -7.48 16.76 -9.08
C THR A 235 -7.30 17.81 -10.19
N GLY A 236 -6.81 19.00 -9.80
CA GLY A 236 -6.63 20.15 -10.71
C GLY A 236 -7.85 21.05 -10.86
N SER A 237 -7.63 22.28 -11.33
CA SER A 237 -8.68 23.26 -11.64
C SER A 237 -8.54 23.76 -13.09
N GLY A 238 -9.65 23.82 -13.83
CA GLY A 238 -9.67 24.27 -15.22
C GLY A 238 -9.54 23.13 -16.24
N ALA A 239 -8.86 23.40 -17.37
CA ALA A 239 -8.77 22.51 -18.53
C ALA A 239 -8.03 21.17 -18.28
N ASP A 240 -7.31 21.05 -17.16
CA ASP A 240 -6.54 19.86 -16.78
C ASP A 240 -7.20 19.04 -15.66
N ALA A 241 -8.45 19.36 -15.29
CA ALA A 241 -9.15 18.63 -14.24
C ALA A 241 -9.31 17.14 -14.60
N ARG A 242 -9.06 16.26 -13.63
CA ARG A 242 -9.25 14.81 -13.77
C ARG A 242 -10.08 14.23 -12.62
N VAL A 243 -11.03 13.38 -12.98
CA VAL A 243 -11.89 12.63 -12.05
C VAL A 243 -11.32 11.23 -11.91
N THR A 244 -11.05 10.78 -10.68
CA THR A 244 -10.57 9.42 -10.42
C THR A 244 -11.73 8.50 -10.04
N LEU A 245 -11.95 7.44 -10.81
CA LEU A 245 -12.96 6.42 -10.50
C LEU A 245 -12.43 5.43 -9.46
N PRO A 246 -13.32 4.70 -8.74
CA PRO A 246 -12.94 3.70 -7.73
C PRO A 246 -11.99 2.59 -8.23
N ASN A 247 -11.89 2.43 -9.54
CA ASN A 247 -11.04 1.43 -10.21
C ASN A 247 -9.65 2.00 -10.56
N GLY A 248 -9.31 3.21 -10.12
CA GLY A 248 -8.02 3.88 -10.36
C GLY A 248 -7.89 4.58 -11.72
N MET A 249 -8.92 4.54 -12.58
CA MET A 249 -8.90 5.23 -13.87
C MET A 249 -9.18 6.72 -13.73
N GLN A 250 -8.38 7.55 -14.38
CA GLN A 250 -8.53 9.01 -14.42
C GLN A 250 -9.19 9.45 -15.73
N LEU A 251 -10.33 10.11 -15.65
CA LEU A 251 -11.07 10.62 -16.81
C LEU A 251 -11.20 12.15 -16.75
N HIS A 252 -11.23 12.78 -17.92
CA HIS A 252 -11.51 14.22 -18.01
C HIS A 252 -12.98 14.49 -17.63
N PRO A 253 -13.34 15.59 -16.94
CA PRO A 253 -14.71 15.88 -16.51
C PRO A 253 -15.71 15.95 -17.66
N ALA A 254 -15.29 16.35 -18.86
CA ALA A 254 -16.15 16.30 -20.05
C ALA A 254 -16.52 14.85 -20.47
N GLN A 255 -15.62 13.89 -20.23
CA GLN A 255 -15.88 12.46 -20.47
C GLN A 255 -16.75 11.86 -19.38
N LEU A 256 -16.61 12.31 -18.12
CA LEU A 256 -17.53 11.96 -17.03
C LEU A 256 -18.95 12.51 -17.29
N ALA A 257 -19.06 13.76 -17.72
CA ALA A 257 -20.34 14.38 -18.07
C ALA A 257 -21.03 13.65 -19.24
N ALA A 258 -20.25 13.22 -20.24
CA ALA A 258 -20.75 12.37 -21.33
C ALA A 258 -21.17 10.97 -20.85
N LEU A 259 -20.49 10.42 -19.85
CA LEU A 259 -20.86 9.17 -19.16
C LEU A 259 -22.19 9.30 -18.40
N MET A 260 -22.48 10.49 -17.86
CA MET A 260 -23.65 10.72 -17.01
C MET A 260 -24.91 11.17 -17.77
N GLN A 261 -24.82 11.84 -18.93
CA GLN A 261 -25.98 12.57 -19.47
C GLN A 261 -26.29 12.43 -20.98
N GLY A 262 -25.62 11.59 -21.79
CA GLY A 262 -25.98 11.57 -23.22
C GLY A 262 -25.59 10.37 -24.07
N PRO A 263 -26.21 10.23 -25.27
CA PRO A 263 -25.85 9.20 -26.24
C PRO A 263 -24.40 9.40 -26.72
N LEU A 264 -23.68 8.27 -26.83
CA LEU A 264 -22.25 8.21 -27.17
C LEU A 264 -21.95 8.97 -28.47
N PRO A 265 -20.88 9.78 -28.54
CA PRO A 265 -20.48 10.44 -29.78
C PRO A 265 -20.04 9.38 -30.82
N PRO A 266 -20.42 9.54 -32.11
CA PRO A 266 -20.36 8.47 -33.12
C PRO A 266 -18.96 8.09 -33.61
N ASN A 267 -17.89 8.69 -33.09
CA ASN A 267 -16.54 8.56 -33.66
C ASN A 267 -15.47 8.08 -32.65
N LEU A 268 -15.86 7.27 -31.66
CA LEU A 268 -14.92 6.66 -30.73
C LEU A 268 -14.29 5.37 -31.32
N PRO A 269 -12.98 5.12 -31.11
CA PRO A 269 -12.36 3.87 -31.51
C PRO A 269 -13.04 2.69 -30.80
N PRO A 270 -13.23 1.53 -31.49
CA PRO A 270 -14.11 0.45 -31.03
C PRO A 270 -13.70 -0.14 -29.67
N GLN A 271 -12.40 -0.11 -29.33
CA GLN A 271 -11.91 -0.56 -28.02
C GLN A 271 -12.38 0.35 -26.87
N GLN A 272 -12.46 1.67 -27.09
CA GLN A 272 -12.90 2.61 -26.07
C GLN A 272 -14.42 2.57 -25.89
N ALA A 273 -15.18 2.33 -26.98
CA ALA A 273 -16.62 2.13 -26.91
C ALA A 273 -17.00 0.86 -26.11
N ALA A 274 -16.29 -0.25 -26.34
CA ALA A 274 -16.48 -1.49 -25.60
C ALA A 274 -16.14 -1.33 -24.11
N LEU A 275 -15.05 -0.62 -23.80
CA LEU A 275 -14.62 -0.36 -22.42
C LEU A 275 -15.64 0.52 -21.67
N LEU A 276 -16.17 1.56 -22.32
CA LEU A 276 -17.20 2.43 -21.74
C LEU A 276 -18.51 1.67 -21.47
N MET A 277 -18.91 0.77 -22.38
CA MET A 277 -20.08 -0.08 -22.18
C MET A 277 -19.88 -1.04 -21.00
N GLN A 278 -18.69 -1.63 -20.87
CA GLN A 278 -18.35 -2.50 -19.75
C GLN A 278 -18.32 -1.75 -18.41
N ALA A 279 -17.79 -0.53 -18.38
CA ALA A 279 -17.78 0.32 -17.19
C ALA A 279 -19.20 0.72 -16.74
N ARG A 280 -20.09 1.02 -17.70
CA ARG A 280 -21.51 1.29 -17.42
C ARG A 280 -22.21 0.07 -16.83
N ALA A 281 -21.96 -1.12 -17.38
CA ALA A 281 -22.55 -2.36 -16.88
C ALA A 281 -22.11 -2.67 -15.44
N GLN A 282 -20.83 -2.44 -15.09
CA GLN A 282 -20.34 -2.62 -13.73
C GLN A 282 -20.98 -1.64 -12.73
N LEU A 283 -21.18 -0.38 -13.11
CA LEU A 283 -21.81 0.62 -12.25
C LEU A 283 -23.29 0.28 -11.97
N GLN A 284 -24.02 -0.19 -12.99
CA GLN A 284 -25.41 -0.63 -12.79
C GLN A 284 -25.49 -1.86 -11.88
N ALA A 285 -24.61 -2.85 -12.08
CA ALA A 285 -24.55 -4.03 -11.22
C ALA A 285 -24.22 -3.66 -9.75
N LEU A 286 -23.33 -2.70 -9.52
CA LEU A 286 -23.00 -2.23 -8.19
C LEU A 286 -24.19 -1.50 -7.53
N GLN A 287 -24.93 -0.72 -8.32
CA GLN A 287 -26.12 -0.01 -7.84
C GLN A 287 -27.25 -0.98 -7.47
N GLU A 288 -27.46 -2.03 -8.27
CA GLU A 288 -28.42 -3.10 -7.95
C GLU A 288 -28.02 -3.86 -6.67
N GLN A 289 -26.74 -4.16 -6.48
CA GLN A 289 -26.26 -4.78 -5.24
C GLN A 289 -26.47 -3.89 -4.02
N ALA A 290 -26.22 -2.58 -4.15
CA ALA A 290 -26.46 -1.62 -3.07
C ALA A 290 -27.95 -1.52 -2.72
N GLN A 291 -28.84 -1.51 -3.72
CA GLN A 291 -30.29 -1.49 -3.50
C GLN A 291 -30.77 -2.79 -2.83
N ALA A 292 -30.28 -3.95 -3.27
CA ALA A 292 -30.63 -5.23 -2.66
C ALA A 292 -30.18 -5.33 -1.18
N GLN A 293 -29.02 -4.77 -0.83
CA GLN A 293 -28.56 -4.70 0.56
C GLN A 293 -29.44 -3.78 1.42
N HIS A 294 -29.91 -2.66 0.86
CA HIS A 294 -30.82 -1.75 1.56
C HIS A 294 -32.20 -2.38 1.79
N GLU A 295 -32.75 -3.12 0.83
CA GLU A 295 -34.02 -3.84 1.01
C GLU A 295 -33.90 -4.95 2.06
N ALA A 296 -32.79 -5.69 2.07
CA ALA A 296 -32.53 -6.71 3.09
C ALA A 296 -32.41 -6.12 4.50
N GLN A 297 -31.78 -4.94 4.65
CA GLN A 297 -31.69 -4.24 5.93
C GLN A 297 -33.03 -3.63 6.36
N ALA A 298 -33.84 -3.14 5.43
CA ALA A 298 -35.17 -2.61 5.72
C ALA A 298 -36.13 -3.70 6.22
N GLN A 299 -36.06 -4.92 5.64
CA GLN A 299 -36.87 -6.06 6.10
C GLN A 299 -36.45 -6.52 7.51
N GLN A 300 -35.14 -6.54 7.82
CA GLN A 300 -34.66 -6.86 9.16
C GLN A 300 -35.03 -5.81 10.22
N GLN A 301 -35.15 -4.53 9.84
CA GLN A 301 -35.60 -3.48 10.76
C GLN A 301 -37.11 -3.52 11.00
N GLN A 302 -37.93 -3.88 10.00
CA GLN A 302 -39.38 -4.03 10.19
C GLN A 302 -39.75 -5.22 11.08
N GLU A 303 -39.00 -6.33 11.02
CA GLU A 303 -39.18 -7.46 11.93
C GLU A 303 -38.85 -7.09 13.38
N LYS A 304 -37.87 -6.20 13.59
CA LYS A 304 -37.42 -5.77 14.92
C LYS A 304 -38.31 -4.70 15.55
N THR A 305 -38.98 -3.84 14.76
CA THR A 305 -39.87 -2.78 15.28
C THR A 305 -41.28 -3.24 15.63
N THR A 306 -41.69 -4.45 15.25
CA THR A 306 -43.04 -4.97 15.57
C THR A 306 -43.10 -5.67 16.93
N SER A 307 -41.96 -5.96 17.56
CA SER A 307 -41.88 -6.80 18.76
C SER A 307 -41.86 -6.04 20.10
N GLU A 308 -41.60 -4.73 20.14
CA GLU A 308 -41.38 -4.03 21.41
C GLU A 308 -42.02 -2.64 21.45
N MET A 309 -43.13 -2.51 22.20
CA MET A 309 -43.58 -1.41 23.09
C MET A 309 -45.12 -1.44 23.27
N PRO A 310 -45.75 -0.94 24.38
CA PRO A 310 -45.22 0.08 25.31
C PRO A 310 -45.55 -0.09 26.82
N ALA A 311 -44.84 0.63 27.70
CA ALA A 311 -45.42 1.22 28.92
C ALA A 311 -44.55 2.36 29.52
N ALA A 312 -45.01 3.60 29.29
CA ALA A 312 -45.30 4.63 30.29
C ALA A 312 -44.25 5.06 31.38
N ARG A 313 -43.74 6.29 31.19
CA ARG A 313 -44.05 7.53 31.97
C ARG A 313 -43.18 7.98 33.19
N VAL A 314 -42.82 9.28 33.14
CA VAL A 314 -42.59 10.34 34.17
C VAL A 314 -41.25 10.48 34.92
N THR A 315 -40.73 11.72 34.87
CA THR A 315 -40.07 12.60 35.90
C THR A 315 -38.76 13.18 35.31
N ALA A 316 -38.58 14.47 34.98
CA ALA A 316 -38.75 15.77 35.65
C ALA A 316 -37.64 16.12 36.67
N ALA A 317 -37.06 17.33 36.48
CA ALA A 317 -36.16 18.13 37.36
C ALA A 317 -34.68 17.68 37.48
N GLU A 318 -33.64 18.51 37.61
CA GLU A 318 -33.33 19.95 37.50
C GLU A 318 -31.79 20.11 37.75
N GLU A 319 -31.23 21.32 37.56
CA GLU A 319 -29.94 21.87 38.06
C GLU A 319 -28.64 21.73 37.20
N THR A 320 -28.11 22.78 36.55
CA THR A 320 -27.33 24.01 36.91
C THR A 320 -25.79 23.90 36.86
N THR A 321 -25.22 24.63 35.87
CA THR A 321 -23.98 25.48 35.88
C THR A 321 -22.61 24.94 36.36
N LYS A 322 -21.58 25.00 35.49
CA LYS A 322 -20.53 26.06 35.52
C LYS A 322 -19.51 25.94 34.37
N SER A 323 -19.06 27.12 33.95
CA SER A 323 -17.98 27.46 33.01
C SER A 323 -16.60 27.31 33.66
N GLU A 324 -15.57 26.91 32.91
CA GLU A 324 -14.28 27.61 32.82
C GLU A 324 -13.36 27.05 31.73
N ALA A 325 -12.50 27.93 31.23
CA ALA A 325 -11.74 27.82 29.98
C ALA A 325 -10.22 27.72 30.21
N VAL A 326 -9.49 27.64 29.08
CA VAL A 326 -8.09 28.05 28.82
C VAL A 326 -7.04 26.93 28.83
N ALA A 327 -6.44 26.63 27.66
CA ALA A 327 -5.08 27.06 27.28
C ALA A 327 -4.54 26.27 26.07
N SER A 328 -4.38 26.96 24.93
CA SER A 328 -3.58 26.52 23.78
C SER A 328 -2.09 26.83 24.02
N LYS A 329 -1.18 25.94 23.58
CA LYS A 329 0.27 26.21 23.52
C LYS A 329 0.75 26.22 22.07
N THR A 330 1.27 27.38 21.67
CA THR A 330 2.05 27.64 20.45
C THR A 330 3.52 27.71 20.85
N ALA A 331 4.43 27.15 20.05
CA ALA A 331 5.87 27.31 20.25
C ALA A 331 6.50 27.86 18.96
N THR A 332 7.06 29.05 19.09
CA THR A 332 7.89 29.77 18.11
C THR A 332 9.35 29.54 18.51
N VAL A 333 10.23 29.26 17.55
CA VAL A 333 11.69 29.32 17.75
C VAL A 333 12.19 30.45 16.85
N GLU A 334 12.65 31.52 17.49
CA GLU A 334 13.37 32.62 16.86
C GLU A 334 14.87 32.30 16.84
N ASP A 335 15.49 32.60 15.70
CA ASP A 335 16.93 32.67 15.49
C ASP A 335 17.55 33.77 16.37
N GLY A 336 18.71 33.46 16.96
CA GLY A 336 19.60 34.44 17.60
C GLY A 336 20.95 34.45 16.89
N GLU A 337 21.21 35.51 16.14
CA GLU A 337 22.56 35.95 15.75
C GLU A 337 23.19 36.80 16.88
N ASP A 338 24.53 36.88 16.83
CA ASP A 338 25.47 37.75 17.55
C ASP A 338 25.89 37.40 19.00
N ALA A 339 27.01 36.68 19.12
CA ALA A 339 28.33 37.21 19.56
C ALA A 339 29.32 36.08 19.87
#